data_AF-A0A2R4VUE2-F1
#
_entry.id   AF-A0A2R4VUE2-F1
#
_cell.length_a   1.000
_cell.length_b   1.000
_cell.length_c   1.000
_cell.angle_alpha   90.00
_cell.angle_beta   90.00
_cell.angle_gamma   90.00
#
_symmetry.space_group_name_H-M   'P 1'
#
loop_
_entity.id
_entity.type
_entity.pdbx_description
1 polymer ?
#
loop_
_entity_poly.entity_id
_entity_poly.type
_entity_poly.pdbx_seq_one_letter_code
_entity_poly.pdbx_strand_id
1 'polypeptide(L)'
;MSTLQIVFCGQIRTPKLFELSLRQVAGMIERGQVAGAVIATWPSEIDAHASLFERLRHPAIRLVKVNPPSGVTVPHSYFHQMTLLHGALRVLPADALVLKTRPDILFDLQDLPALVQRLLDAPPPPRAPFVFERRVWVPQFEATAPFCMNDLVFLATRHDAMQLCNFDMSFELNNFFLDQPEQRLPEVPSSAEIRRYLYPFRQKFPLLEEYSEVIHFTYGGQPRRNDVMNYNISSQIYWDYIAIYLWIINNYFLIGRPNYNGRVSLVRREKETENGVGLEGVDYCFNAINPTDFIDNYRFRCDVLGMLYCSTQEWTDAIFSGRMSDPSARTLILDRVEAARTFSPSPERRELFRRYRTGLLAAAGLEKTLGF
;
A
#
# COMPACT_ATOMS: atom_id res chain seq x y z
N MET A 1 13.69 -9.78 -22.95
CA MET A 1 12.63 -8.86 -22.51
C MET A 1 11.96 -9.48 -21.30
N SER A 2 11.80 -8.73 -20.21
CA SER A 2 11.14 -9.22 -19.01
C SER A 2 9.70 -9.67 -19.32
N THR A 3 9.34 -10.89 -18.94
CA THR A 3 7.98 -11.40 -19.17
C THR A 3 7.03 -10.93 -18.08
N LEU A 4 5.83 -10.49 -18.44
CA LEU A 4 4.78 -10.10 -17.50
C LEU A 4 4.08 -11.33 -16.92
N GLN A 5 3.96 -11.39 -15.60
CA GLN A 5 3.32 -12.45 -14.83
C GLN A 5 2.26 -11.82 -13.91
N ILE A 6 1.09 -12.46 -13.80
CA ILE A 6 0.04 -12.04 -12.86
C ILE A 6 0.10 -12.91 -11.61
N VAL A 7 0.10 -12.29 -10.44
CA VAL A 7 0.18 -12.99 -9.15
C VAL A 7 -1.07 -12.69 -8.33
N PHE A 8 -1.88 -13.72 -8.08
CA PHE A 8 -3.01 -13.63 -7.15
C PHE A 8 -2.57 -14.13 -5.77
N CYS A 9 -2.70 -13.30 -4.74
CA CYS A 9 -2.39 -13.66 -3.35
C CYS A 9 -3.61 -13.44 -2.46
N GLY A 10 -4.08 -14.49 -1.79
CA GLY A 10 -5.06 -14.37 -0.72
C GLY A 10 -6.15 -15.44 -0.76
N GLN A 11 -7.23 -15.14 -0.05
CA GLN A 11 -8.45 -15.96 0.01
C GLN A 11 -9.37 -15.64 -1.16
N ILE A 12 -10.14 -16.63 -1.61
CA ILE A 12 -11.15 -16.52 -2.66
C ILE A 12 -12.48 -16.16 -2.01
N ARG A 13 -12.63 -14.89 -1.61
CA ARG A 13 -13.84 -14.40 -0.93
C ARG A 13 -15.05 -14.30 -1.86
N THR A 14 -14.79 -14.10 -3.16
CA THR A 14 -15.82 -13.91 -4.18
C THR A 14 -15.50 -14.78 -5.39
N PRO A 15 -15.87 -16.07 -5.37
CA PRO A 15 -15.47 -17.05 -6.39
C PRO A 15 -15.83 -16.62 -7.82
N LYS A 16 -17.00 -16.00 -8.02
CA LYS A 16 -17.43 -15.51 -9.34
C LYS A 16 -16.51 -14.41 -9.87
N LEU A 17 -16.13 -13.46 -9.00
CA LEU A 17 -15.22 -12.38 -9.37
C LEU A 17 -13.84 -12.94 -9.72
N PHE A 18 -13.36 -13.90 -8.94
CA PHE A 18 -12.09 -14.55 -9.21
C PHE A 18 -12.12 -15.35 -10.52
N GLU A 19 -13.22 -16.05 -10.83
CA GLU A 19 -13.43 -16.72 -12.11
C GLU A 19 -13.37 -15.73 -13.28
N LEU A 20 -14.01 -14.55 -13.18
CA LEU A 20 -13.91 -13.51 -14.19
C LEU A 20 -12.45 -13.03 -14.39
N SER A 21 -11.74 -12.76 -13.29
CA SER A 21 -10.32 -12.36 -13.34
C SER A 21 -9.45 -13.43 -14.02
N LEU A 22 -9.65 -14.71 -13.70
CA LEU A 22 -8.89 -15.81 -14.32
C LEU A 22 -9.19 -15.96 -15.81
N ARG A 23 -10.45 -15.81 -16.24
CA ARG A 23 -10.82 -15.82 -17.66
C ARG A 23 -10.16 -14.67 -18.44
N GLN A 24 -10.12 -13.47 -17.85
CA GLN A 24 -9.43 -12.33 -18.47
C GLN A 24 -7.93 -12.60 -18.62
N VAL A 25 -7.29 -13.13 -17.57
CA VAL A 25 -5.87 -13.49 -17.59
C VAL A 25 -5.57 -14.59 -18.61
N ALA A 26 -6.39 -15.64 -18.69
CA ALA A 26 -6.25 -16.68 -19.71
C ALA A 26 -6.30 -16.09 -21.12
N GLY A 27 -7.28 -15.23 -21.42
CA GLY A 27 -7.35 -14.55 -22.71
C GLY A 27 -6.14 -13.66 -23.01
N MET A 28 -5.53 -13.01 -22.00
CA MET A 28 -4.28 -12.26 -22.18
C MET A 28 -3.08 -13.16 -22.48
N ILE A 29 -3.04 -14.35 -21.87
CA ILE A 29 -2.00 -15.35 -22.14
C ILE A 29 -2.11 -15.86 -23.57
N GLU A 30 -3.33 -16.18 -24.03
CA GLU A 30 -3.59 -16.62 -25.41
C GLU A 30 -3.19 -15.56 -26.45
N ARG A 31 -3.33 -14.28 -26.12
CA ARG A 31 -2.88 -13.15 -26.95
C ARG A 31 -1.39 -12.81 -26.81
N GLY A 32 -0.64 -13.52 -25.97
CA GLY A 32 0.79 -13.25 -25.72
C GLY A 32 1.08 -11.96 -24.95
N GLN A 33 0.08 -11.34 -24.32
CA GLN A 33 0.23 -10.11 -23.53
C GLN A 33 0.76 -10.38 -22.11
N VAL A 34 0.50 -11.58 -21.60
CA VAL A 34 0.92 -12.08 -20.29
C VAL A 34 1.55 -13.45 -20.50
N ALA A 35 2.70 -13.73 -19.87
CA ALA A 35 3.38 -15.02 -20.03
C ALA A 35 2.77 -16.13 -19.17
N GLY A 36 2.08 -15.76 -18.08
CA GLY A 36 1.43 -16.71 -17.20
C GLY A 36 0.86 -16.06 -15.95
N ALA A 37 0.35 -16.90 -15.06
CA ALA A 37 -0.09 -16.46 -13.74
C ALA A 37 0.28 -17.45 -12.64
N VAL A 38 0.38 -16.94 -11.43
CA VAL A 38 0.56 -17.72 -10.20
C VAL A 38 -0.55 -17.37 -9.23
N ILE A 39 -1.24 -18.39 -8.73
CA ILE A 39 -2.23 -18.27 -7.67
C ILE A 39 -1.58 -18.83 -6.41
N ALA A 40 -1.28 -17.96 -5.44
CA ALA A 40 -0.78 -18.36 -4.12
C ALA A 40 -1.91 -18.23 -3.10
N THR A 41 -2.31 -19.37 -2.54
CA THR A 41 -3.40 -19.45 -1.55
C THR A 41 -3.19 -20.61 -0.58
N TRP A 42 -4.11 -20.77 0.37
CA TRP A 42 -4.08 -21.81 1.39
C TRP A 42 -4.56 -23.17 0.83
N PRO A 43 -4.06 -24.30 1.34
CA PRO A 43 -4.58 -25.62 0.97
C PRO A 43 -6.09 -25.74 1.10
N SER A 44 -6.65 -25.23 2.20
CA SER A 44 -8.09 -25.24 2.47
C SER A 44 -8.91 -24.46 1.44
N GLU A 45 -8.36 -23.38 0.86
CA GLU A 45 -9.04 -22.60 -0.19
C GLU A 45 -9.07 -23.38 -1.51
N ILE A 46 -8.04 -24.17 -1.77
CA ILE A 46 -7.96 -25.01 -2.97
C ILE A 46 -9.00 -26.11 -2.90
N ASP A 47 -9.10 -26.77 -1.74
CA ASP A 47 -10.06 -27.83 -1.51
C ASP A 47 -11.50 -27.29 -1.56
N ALA A 48 -11.76 -26.14 -0.92
CA ALA A 48 -13.07 -25.48 -0.93
C ALA A 48 -13.52 -25.03 -2.32
N HIS A 49 -12.58 -24.73 -3.22
CA HIS A 49 -12.86 -24.22 -4.57
C HIS A 49 -12.35 -25.16 -5.68
N ALA A 50 -12.23 -26.46 -5.42
CA ALA A 50 -11.68 -27.43 -6.36
C ALA A 50 -12.38 -27.40 -7.74
N SER A 51 -13.72 -27.29 -7.76
CA SER A 51 -14.48 -27.22 -9.01
C SER A 51 -14.14 -25.98 -9.86
N LEU A 52 -13.82 -24.85 -9.23
CA LEU A 52 -13.41 -23.63 -9.93
C LEU A 52 -12.01 -23.79 -10.54
N PHE A 53 -11.07 -24.38 -9.80
CA PHE A 53 -9.73 -24.66 -10.30
C PHE A 53 -9.71 -25.69 -11.44
N GLU A 54 -10.55 -26.72 -11.38
CA GLU A 54 -10.69 -27.69 -12.48
C GLU A 54 -11.26 -27.03 -13.73
N ARG A 55 -12.31 -26.22 -13.61
CA ARG A 55 -12.93 -25.53 -14.77
C ARG A 55 -12.00 -24.54 -15.46
N LEU A 56 -11.14 -23.86 -14.71
CA LEU A 56 -10.28 -22.77 -15.19
C LEU A 56 -8.81 -23.19 -15.31
N ARG A 57 -8.57 -24.49 -15.38
CA ARG A 57 -7.22 -25.02 -15.54
C ARG A 57 -6.61 -24.54 -16.85
N HIS A 58 -5.43 -23.93 -16.75
CA HIS A 58 -4.68 -23.43 -17.90
C HIS A 58 -3.20 -23.78 -17.72
N PRO A 59 -2.48 -24.27 -18.75
CA PRO A 59 -1.09 -24.74 -18.61
C PRO A 59 -0.10 -23.67 -18.12
N ALA A 60 -0.37 -22.40 -18.41
CA ALA A 60 0.43 -21.26 -17.96
C ALA A 60 -0.04 -20.64 -16.63
N ILE A 61 -1.07 -21.20 -15.98
CA ILE A 61 -1.54 -20.75 -14.66
C ILE A 61 -1.11 -21.79 -13.62
N ARG A 62 -0.25 -21.38 -12.69
CA ARG A 62 0.31 -22.25 -11.64
C ARG A 62 -0.39 -22.00 -10.31
N LEU A 63 -0.66 -23.07 -9.58
CA LEU A 63 -1.19 -23.01 -8.23
C LEU A 63 -0.07 -23.29 -7.22
N VAL A 64 0.18 -22.36 -6.31
CA VAL A 64 1.16 -22.47 -5.23
C VAL A 64 0.41 -22.62 -3.91
N LYS A 65 0.56 -23.79 -3.30
CA LYS A 65 0.04 -24.08 -1.96
C LYS A 65 1.01 -23.53 -0.93
N VAL A 66 0.53 -22.64 -0.08
CA VAL A 66 1.33 -22.08 1.01
C VAL A 66 0.64 -22.44 2.31
N ASN A 67 1.36 -23.05 3.25
CA ASN A 67 0.78 -23.31 4.56
C ASN A 67 0.77 -22.00 5.37
N PRO A 68 -0.35 -21.66 6.03
CA PRO A 68 -0.35 -20.53 6.93
C PRO A 68 0.61 -20.83 8.09
N PRO A 69 1.45 -19.88 8.50
CA PRO A 69 2.29 -20.01 9.68
C PRO A 69 1.39 -20.19 10.92
N SER A 70 1.52 -21.33 11.59
CA SER A 70 0.64 -21.72 12.69
C SER A 70 0.98 -21.00 14.00
N GLY A 71 -0.05 -20.61 14.76
CA GLY A 71 0.05 -20.39 16.20
C GLY A 71 0.46 -19.00 16.70
N VAL A 72 0.85 -18.06 15.83
CA VAL A 72 1.36 -16.74 16.26
C VAL A 72 0.61 -15.55 15.64
N THR A 73 -0.24 -15.78 14.64
CA THR A 73 -0.86 -14.66 13.90
C THR A 73 -2.36 -14.86 13.67
N VAL A 74 -3.12 -13.77 13.64
CA VAL A 74 -4.56 -13.78 13.35
C VAL A 74 -4.82 -14.00 11.85
N PRO A 75 -5.99 -14.57 11.48
CA PRO A 75 -6.48 -14.49 10.11
C PRO A 75 -6.45 -13.01 9.68
N HIS A 76 -5.86 -12.70 8.53
CA HIS A 76 -5.56 -11.34 8.02
C HIS A 76 -4.26 -10.67 8.52
N SER A 77 -3.41 -11.38 9.25
CA SER A 77 -2.08 -10.86 9.60
C SER A 77 -1.29 -10.44 8.35
N TYR A 78 -0.51 -9.37 8.50
CA TYR A 78 0.40 -8.93 7.44
C TYR A 78 1.36 -10.06 7.04
N PHE A 79 1.83 -10.81 8.03
CA PHE A 79 2.69 -11.98 7.82
C PHE A 79 2.07 -12.99 6.85
N HIS A 80 0.77 -13.31 6.97
CA HIS A 80 0.08 -14.18 6.02
C HIS A 80 0.12 -13.65 4.58
N GLN A 81 -0.10 -12.34 4.41
CA GLN A 81 -0.04 -11.72 3.09
C GLN A 81 1.36 -11.81 2.47
N MET A 82 2.40 -11.64 3.30
CA MET A 82 3.80 -11.70 2.86
C MET A 82 4.24 -13.11 2.52
N THR A 83 3.80 -14.12 3.28
CA THR A 83 4.09 -15.53 2.97
C THR A 83 3.52 -15.94 1.62
N LEU A 84 2.28 -15.52 1.31
CA LEU A 84 1.67 -15.79 0.00
C LEU A 84 2.41 -15.12 -1.15
N LEU A 85 2.72 -13.83 -1.00
CA LEU A 85 3.46 -13.07 -2.01
C LEU A 85 4.86 -13.65 -2.23
N HIS A 86 5.59 -13.95 -1.15
CA HIS A 86 6.91 -14.56 -1.21
C HIS A 86 6.87 -15.95 -1.86
N GLY A 87 5.91 -16.79 -1.51
CA GLY A 87 5.70 -18.09 -2.14
C GLY A 87 5.46 -17.99 -3.65
N ALA A 88 4.62 -17.04 -4.08
CA ALA A 88 4.36 -16.80 -5.49
C ALA A 88 5.61 -16.33 -6.24
N LEU A 89 6.33 -15.36 -5.68
CA LEU A 89 7.50 -14.75 -6.33
C LEU A 89 8.68 -15.73 -6.47
N ARG A 90 8.79 -16.74 -5.59
CA ARG A 90 9.82 -17.79 -5.67
C ARG A 90 9.69 -18.72 -6.87
N VAL A 91 8.50 -18.87 -7.45
CA VAL A 91 8.27 -19.76 -8.60
C VAL A 91 8.31 -19.03 -9.96
N LEU A 92 8.49 -17.70 -9.93
CA LEU A 92 8.59 -16.87 -11.12
C LEU A 92 10.04 -16.76 -11.63
N PRO A 93 10.24 -16.53 -12.94
CA PRO A 93 11.55 -16.18 -13.50
C PRO A 93 12.18 -14.98 -12.81
N ALA A 94 13.51 -14.97 -12.68
CA ALA A 94 14.25 -13.93 -11.96
C ALA A 94 14.01 -12.51 -12.52
N ASP A 95 13.84 -12.40 -13.84
CA ASP A 95 13.68 -11.16 -14.60
C ASP A 95 12.21 -10.79 -14.86
N ALA A 96 11.24 -11.49 -14.25
CA ALA A 96 9.82 -11.26 -14.49
C ALA A 96 9.37 -9.86 -14.03
N LEU A 97 8.42 -9.29 -14.79
CA LEU A 97 7.54 -8.22 -14.29
C LEU A 97 6.33 -8.88 -13.63
N VAL A 98 5.91 -8.34 -12.48
CA VAL A 98 4.89 -8.96 -11.64
C VAL A 98 3.78 -7.96 -11.36
N LEU A 99 2.58 -8.23 -11.88
CA LEU A 99 1.36 -7.59 -11.41
C LEU A 99 0.79 -8.42 -10.26
N LYS A 100 1.03 -7.99 -9.02
CA LYS A 100 0.39 -8.58 -7.85
C LYS A 100 -1.04 -8.06 -7.76
N THR A 101 -2.00 -8.92 -7.47
CA THR A 101 -3.38 -8.56 -7.10
C THR A 101 -3.95 -9.53 -6.04
N ARG A 102 -5.16 -9.29 -5.56
CA ARG A 102 -5.92 -10.20 -4.68
C ARG A 102 -7.01 -10.93 -5.49
N PRO A 103 -7.42 -12.15 -5.10
CA PRO A 103 -8.51 -12.88 -5.75
C PRO A 103 -9.87 -12.16 -5.73
N ASP A 104 -10.11 -11.31 -4.74
CA ASP A 104 -11.34 -10.54 -4.57
C ASP A 104 -11.31 -9.16 -5.24
N ILE A 105 -10.33 -8.90 -6.13
CA ILE A 105 -10.22 -7.65 -6.87
C ILE A 105 -10.30 -7.94 -8.37
N LEU A 106 -11.22 -7.24 -9.05
CA LEU A 106 -11.24 -7.18 -10.50
C LEU A 106 -10.47 -5.95 -10.95
N PHE A 107 -9.38 -6.18 -11.66
CA PHE A 107 -8.57 -5.13 -12.24
C PHE A 107 -8.86 -5.07 -13.74
N ASP A 108 -9.12 -3.88 -14.25
CA ASP A 108 -9.27 -3.68 -15.69
C ASP A 108 -7.91 -3.82 -16.37
N LEU A 109 -7.72 -4.93 -17.07
CA LEU A 109 -6.47 -5.32 -17.69
C LEU A 109 -6.26 -4.71 -19.08
N GLN A 110 -7.21 -3.96 -19.64
CA GLN A 110 -7.08 -3.39 -20.99
C GLN A 110 -5.88 -2.44 -21.10
N ASP A 111 -5.62 -1.66 -20.04
CA ASP A 111 -4.54 -0.68 -19.98
C ASP A 111 -3.21 -1.28 -19.52
N LEU A 112 -3.16 -2.58 -19.21
CA LEU A 112 -1.97 -3.21 -18.65
C LEU A 112 -0.73 -3.07 -19.56
N PRO A 113 -0.81 -3.21 -20.90
CA PRO A 113 0.35 -2.99 -21.77
C PRO A 113 0.91 -1.57 -21.65
N ALA A 114 0.04 -0.55 -21.64
CA ALA A 114 0.47 0.84 -21.48
C ALA A 114 1.09 1.10 -20.09
N LEU A 115 0.54 0.47 -19.05
CA LEU A 115 1.08 0.56 -17.70
C LEU A 115 2.47 -0.09 -17.59
N VAL A 116 2.66 -1.27 -18.20
CA VAL A 116 3.95 -1.95 -18.27
C VAL A 116 4.96 -1.10 -19.01
N GLN A 117 4.58 -0.53 -20.16
CA GLN A 117 5.45 0.36 -20.92
C GLN A 117 5.87 1.58 -20.10
N ARG A 118 4.92 2.25 -19.42
CA ARG A 118 5.21 3.37 -18.51
C ARG A 118 6.18 2.99 -17.40
N LEU A 119 6.05 1.80 -16.81
CA LEU A 119 6.98 1.32 -15.78
C LEU A 119 8.39 1.12 -16.35
N LEU A 120 8.49 0.57 -17.56
CA LEU A 120 9.75 0.28 -18.22
C LEU A 120 10.48 1.55 -18.69
N ASP A 121 9.72 2.56 -19.12
CA ASP A 121 10.23 3.85 -19.61
C ASP A 121 10.52 4.85 -18.49
N ALA A 122 9.99 4.62 -17.29
CA ALA A 122 10.22 5.51 -16.16
C ALA A 122 11.72 5.58 -15.80
N PRO A 123 12.21 6.77 -15.41
CA PRO A 123 13.59 6.93 -14.99
C PRO A 123 13.86 6.05 -13.76
N PRO A 124 15.05 5.42 -13.68
CA PRO A 124 15.40 4.59 -12.55
C PRO A 124 15.39 5.41 -11.25
N PRO A 125 15.14 4.77 -10.09
CA PRO A 125 15.27 5.43 -8.80
C PRO A 125 16.70 5.92 -8.53
N PRO A 126 16.90 6.81 -7.53
CA PRO A 126 18.22 7.22 -7.09
C PRO A 126 19.10 6.04 -6.68
N ARG A 127 20.40 6.11 -6.99
CA ARG A 127 21.39 5.11 -6.55
C ARG A 127 21.80 5.25 -5.08
N ALA A 128 21.53 6.40 -4.46
CA ALA A 128 21.89 6.69 -3.08
C ALA A 128 20.69 7.32 -2.34
N PRO A 129 19.98 6.55 -1.49
CA PRO A 129 20.20 5.12 -1.21
C PRO A 129 19.64 4.22 -2.32
N PHE A 130 20.31 3.11 -2.59
CA PHE A 130 19.78 2.07 -3.46
C PHE A 130 18.75 1.24 -2.70
N VAL A 131 17.50 1.24 -3.16
CA VAL A 131 16.37 0.48 -2.56
C VAL A 131 15.72 -0.43 -3.60
N PHE A 132 15.36 0.13 -4.75
CA PHE A 132 14.82 -0.62 -5.89
C PHE A 132 15.66 -0.41 -7.14
N GLU A 133 15.72 -1.43 -8.00
CA GLU A 133 16.31 -1.35 -9.33
C GLU A 133 15.46 -0.52 -10.28
N ARG A 134 14.13 -0.71 -10.21
CA ARG A 134 13.13 0.06 -10.95
C ARG A 134 12.12 0.65 -9.98
N ARG A 135 11.37 1.65 -10.45
CA ARG A 135 10.24 2.15 -9.69
C ARG A 135 9.20 1.04 -9.52
N VAL A 136 8.40 1.12 -8.46
CA VAL A 136 7.23 0.26 -8.24
C VAL A 136 5.98 1.06 -8.57
N TRP A 137 5.08 0.49 -9.36
CA TRP A 137 3.80 1.10 -9.61
C TRP A 137 2.77 0.70 -8.54
N VAL A 138 2.03 1.69 -8.04
CA VAL A 138 0.85 1.50 -7.20
C VAL A 138 -0.30 2.38 -7.71
N PRO A 139 -1.58 1.99 -7.50
CA PRO A 139 -2.69 2.76 -8.03
C PRO A 139 -2.91 4.09 -7.29
N GLN A 140 -2.61 4.13 -5.99
CA GLN A 140 -2.82 5.32 -5.15
C GLN A 140 -2.00 5.25 -3.86
N PHE A 141 -1.79 6.41 -3.25
CA PHE A 141 -1.22 6.58 -1.91
C PHE A 141 -2.08 7.53 -1.07
N GLU A 142 -1.96 7.50 0.26
CA GLU A 142 -2.56 8.47 1.16
C GLU A 142 -1.53 9.57 1.48
N ALA A 143 -1.84 10.83 1.18
CA ALA A 143 -0.95 11.96 1.47
C ALA A 143 -0.88 12.29 2.97
N THR A 144 -1.89 11.89 3.74
CA THR A 144 -2.05 12.21 5.18
C THR A 144 -1.51 11.14 6.13
N ALA A 145 -1.12 9.97 5.61
CA ALA A 145 -0.53 8.89 6.38
C ALA A 145 0.73 8.39 5.68
N PRO A 146 1.93 8.71 6.18
CA PRO A 146 3.18 8.26 5.57
C PRO A 146 3.19 6.75 5.34
N PHE A 147 3.53 6.36 4.11
CA PHE A 147 3.58 5.00 3.55
C PHE A 147 2.26 4.23 3.44
N CYS A 148 1.12 4.83 3.80
CA CYS A 148 -0.18 4.26 3.48
C CYS A 148 -0.38 4.30 1.97
N MET A 149 -0.14 3.17 1.30
CA MET A 149 -0.28 3.05 -0.15
C MET A 149 -1.09 1.80 -0.47
N ASN A 150 -1.86 1.84 -1.54
CA ASN A 150 -2.74 0.73 -1.87
C ASN A 150 -1.91 -0.55 -2.10
N ASP A 151 -2.21 -1.55 -1.31
CA ASP A 151 -1.48 -2.81 -1.24
C ASP A 151 -2.26 -3.95 -1.94
N LEU A 152 -3.45 -3.65 -2.46
CA LEU A 152 -4.34 -4.61 -3.10
C LEU A 152 -3.77 -5.05 -4.44
N VAL A 153 -3.24 -4.09 -5.20
CA VAL A 153 -2.61 -4.30 -6.51
C VAL A 153 -1.35 -3.44 -6.65
N PHE A 154 -0.28 -4.00 -7.22
CA PHE A 154 0.93 -3.26 -7.59
C PHE A 154 1.65 -3.96 -8.76
N LEU A 155 2.53 -3.23 -9.46
CA LEU A 155 3.34 -3.74 -10.56
C LEU A 155 4.81 -3.40 -10.29
N ALA A 156 5.66 -4.40 -10.32
CA ALA A 156 7.08 -4.26 -10.05
C ALA A 156 7.90 -5.30 -10.83
N THR A 157 9.23 -5.16 -10.85
CA THR A 157 10.08 -6.32 -11.16
C THR A 157 9.95 -7.35 -10.04
N ARG A 158 10.21 -8.62 -10.32
CA ARG A 158 10.28 -9.65 -9.29
C ARG A 158 11.29 -9.27 -8.19
N HIS A 159 12.46 -8.74 -8.58
CA HIS A 159 13.47 -8.29 -7.62
C HIS A 159 12.91 -7.24 -6.66
N ASP A 160 12.30 -6.17 -7.18
CA ASP A 160 11.79 -5.07 -6.36
C ASP A 160 10.54 -5.49 -5.56
N ALA A 161 9.71 -6.38 -6.11
CA ALA A 161 8.62 -7.00 -5.38
C ALA A 161 9.11 -7.84 -4.17
N MET A 162 10.33 -8.39 -4.24
CA MET A 162 10.93 -9.10 -3.10
C MET A 162 11.42 -8.20 -1.99
N GLN A 163 11.85 -6.98 -2.31
CA GLN A 163 12.18 -6.00 -1.28
C GLN A 163 10.94 -5.60 -0.45
N LEU A 164 9.74 -5.68 -1.04
CA LEU A 164 8.47 -5.43 -0.35
C LEU A 164 8.01 -6.59 0.56
N CYS A 165 8.63 -7.78 0.46
CA CYS A 165 8.31 -8.88 1.35
C CYS A 165 9.07 -8.73 2.68
N ASN A 166 8.31 -8.53 3.76
CA ASN A 166 8.85 -8.37 5.10
C ASN A 166 8.17 -9.29 6.10
N PHE A 167 8.95 -9.93 6.96
CA PHE A 167 8.47 -10.84 7.99
C PHE A 167 8.67 -10.29 9.41
N ASP A 168 8.94 -8.99 9.54
CA ASP A 168 9.04 -8.31 10.84
C ASP A 168 7.68 -8.30 11.55
N MET A 169 7.65 -8.99 12.68
CA MET A 169 6.49 -9.17 13.56
C MET A 169 6.42 -8.15 14.69
N SER A 170 7.34 -7.18 14.76
CA SER A 170 7.37 -6.14 15.81
C SER A 170 6.03 -5.41 15.92
N PHE A 171 5.36 -5.16 14.80
CA PHE A 171 4.06 -4.50 14.80
C PHE A 171 2.94 -5.38 15.38
N GLU A 172 2.86 -6.66 14.99
CA GLU A 172 1.91 -7.59 15.59
C GLU A 172 2.15 -7.70 17.09
N LEU A 173 3.41 -7.87 17.49
CA LEU A 173 3.81 -7.94 18.89
C LEU A 173 3.41 -6.66 19.65
N ASN A 174 3.70 -5.48 19.11
CA ASN A 174 3.32 -4.21 19.74
C ASN A 174 1.80 -4.02 19.85
N ASN A 175 1.01 -4.55 18.90
CA ASN A 175 -0.45 -4.59 19.00
C ASN A 175 -0.95 -5.68 19.99
N PHE A 176 -0.18 -6.75 20.18
CA PHE A 176 -0.51 -7.83 21.14
C PHE A 176 -0.14 -7.48 22.59
N PHE A 177 0.88 -6.64 22.80
CA PHE A 177 1.36 -6.19 24.12
C PHE A 177 0.64 -4.95 24.66
N LEU A 178 -0.49 -4.56 24.05
CA LEU A 178 -1.57 -3.94 24.83
C LEU A 178 -2.15 -5.08 25.69
N ASP A 179 -1.53 -5.32 26.85
CA ASP A 179 -1.63 -6.49 27.74
C ASP A 179 -3.03 -6.78 28.33
N GLN A 180 -4.09 -6.16 27.80
CA GLN A 180 -5.46 -6.47 28.17
C GLN A 180 -6.27 -6.90 26.94
N PRO A 181 -6.87 -8.10 26.93
CA PRO A 181 -7.77 -8.55 25.87
C PRO A 181 -8.92 -7.57 25.57
N GLU A 182 -9.37 -6.80 26.56
CA GLU A 182 -10.36 -5.72 26.40
C GLU A 182 -9.77 -4.40 25.82
N GLN A 183 -8.45 -4.24 25.81
CA GLN A 183 -7.73 -3.12 25.17
C GLN A 183 -7.17 -3.47 23.79
N ARG A 184 -7.24 -4.74 23.38
CA ARG A 184 -7.13 -5.07 21.96
C ARG A 184 -8.24 -4.30 21.28
N LEU A 185 -7.87 -3.23 20.57
CA LEU A 185 -8.83 -2.51 19.76
C LEU A 185 -9.35 -3.54 18.73
N PRO A 186 -10.58 -4.07 18.88
CA PRO A 186 -10.99 -5.32 18.23
C PRO A 186 -11.05 -5.22 16.71
N GLU A 187 -10.94 -4.00 16.20
CA GLU A 187 -11.19 -3.63 14.81
C GLU A 187 -10.05 -2.79 14.23
N VAL A 188 -8.92 -2.61 14.91
CA VAL A 188 -7.79 -1.82 14.39
C VAL A 188 -7.30 -2.45 13.09
N PRO A 189 -7.50 -1.77 11.93
CA PRO A 189 -7.05 -2.28 10.65
C PRO A 189 -5.57 -2.65 10.69
N SER A 190 -5.25 -3.82 10.14
CA SER A 190 -3.87 -4.20 9.87
C SER A 190 -3.20 -3.10 9.05
N SER A 191 -2.14 -2.48 9.56
CA SER A 191 -1.31 -1.48 8.87
C SER A 191 -0.45 -2.11 7.75
N ALA A 192 -0.92 -3.21 7.17
CA ALA A 192 -0.27 -3.98 6.12
C ALA A 192 0.15 -3.10 4.93
N GLU A 193 -0.71 -2.13 4.57
CA GLU A 193 -0.44 -1.13 3.55
C GLU A 193 0.76 -0.26 3.89
N ILE A 194 0.89 0.20 5.14
CA ILE A 194 2.05 1.00 5.55
C ILE A 194 3.31 0.15 5.65
N ARG A 195 3.21 -1.00 6.32
CA ARG A 195 4.36 -1.85 6.65
C ARG A 195 5.07 -2.40 5.42
N ARG A 196 4.31 -2.72 4.37
CA ARG A 196 4.87 -3.20 3.10
C ARG A 196 5.79 -2.17 2.48
N TYR A 197 5.34 -0.93 2.40
CA TYR A 197 6.05 0.09 1.65
C TYR A 197 7.05 0.86 2.52
N LEU A 198 6.92 0.87 3.85
CA LEU A 198 7.89 1.46 4.76
C LEU A 198 9.18 0.60 4.90
N TYR A 199 9.03 -0.72 4.93
CA TYR A 199 10.13 -1.64 5.27
C TYR A 199 11.41 -1.46 4.43
N PRO A 200 11.36 -1.36 3.09
CA PRO A 200 12.57 -1.23 2.28
C PRO A 200 13.38 0.04 2.58
N PHE A 201 12.72 1.07 3.11
CA PHE A 201 13.30 2.40 3.31
C PHE A 201 13.77 2.63 4.75
N ARG A 202 13.18 1.96 5.75
CA ARG A 202 13.47 2.26 7.17
C ARG A 202 14.95 2.16 7.53
N GLN A 203 15.66 1.17 6.97
CA GLN A 203 17.09 0.99 7.23
C GLN A 203 17.98 2.00 6.50
N LYS A 204 17.43 2.71 5.50
CA LYS A 204 18.15 3.69 4.68
C LYS A 204 17.92 5.12 5.15
N PHE A 205 16.87 5.36 5.92
CA PHE A 205 16.48 6.68 6.42
C PHE A 205 16.21 6.60 7.91
N PRO A 206 17.12 7.04 8.79
CA PRO A 206 16.96 6.90 10.24
C PRO A 206 15.69 7.57 10.79
N LEU A 207 15.19 8.61 10.11
CA LEU A 207 13.92 9.26 10.43
C LEU A 207 12.71 8.31 10.34
N LEU A 208 12.78 7.31 9.45
CA LEU A 208 11.72 6.32 9.28
C LEU A 208 11.73 5.24 10.36
N GLU A 209 12.87 5.00 11.01
CA GLU A 209 12.92 4.17 12.21
C GLU A 209 12.22 4.89 13.37
N GLU A 210 12.44 6.20 13.56
CA GLU A 210 11.69 7.03 14.52
C GLU A 210 10.18 7.02 14.23
N TYR A 211 9.79 7.16 12.95
CA TYR A 211 8.37 7.09 12.55
C TYR A 211 7.73 5.72 12.87
N SER A 212 8.50 4.63 12.79
CA SER A 212 7.99 3.27 13.07
C SER A 212 7.48 3.11 14.51
N GLU A 213 7.92 3.96 15.44
CA GLU A 213 7.44 3.96 16.82
C GLU A 213 6.06 4.63 17.00
N VAL A 214 5.58 5.40 16.02
CA VAL A 214 4.30 6.15 16.08
C VAL A 214 3.33 5.82 14.96
N ILE A 215 3.73 4.96 14.02
CA ILE A 215 2.92 4.49 12.88
C ILE A 215 1.51 4.00 13.26
N HIS A 216 1.36 3.41 14.44
CA HIS A 216 0.08 2.89 14.91
C HIS A 216 -0.93 4.00 15.24
N PHE A 217 -0.50 5.25 15.42
CA PHE A 217 -1.41 6.38 15.60
C PHE A 217 -1.83 7.02 14.27
N THR A 218 -1.06 6.83 13.21
CA THR A 218 -1.16 7.66 11.99
C THR A 218 -1.96 7.04 10.86
N TYR A 219 -2.34 5.76 10.96
CA TYR A 219 -3.03 5.04 9.89
C TYR A 219 -4.57 5.21 9.93
N GLY A 220 -5.23 4.92 8.81
CA GLY A 220 -6.67 5.08 8.64
C GLY A 220 -7.49 4.09 9.50
N GLY A 221 -8.64 4.53 10.00
CA GLY A 221 -9.55 3.70 10.81
C GLY A 221 -9.31 3.75 12.32
N GLN A 222 -8.35 4.56 12.80
CA GLN A 222 -8.21 4.84 14.23
C GLN A 222 -9.40 5.65 14.78
N PRO A 223 -9.89 5.36 16.01
CA PRO A 223 -10.78 6.26 16.71
C PRO A 223 -10.14 7.65 16.83
N ARG A 224 -10.95 8.72 16.73
CA ARG A 224 -10.47 10.11 16.82
C ARG A 224 -9.41 10.49 15.78
N ARG A 225 -9.44 9.85 14.59
CA ARG A 225 -8.54 10.15 13.46
C ARG A 225 -8.40 11.66 13.18
N ASN A 226 -9.50 12.41 13.20
CA ASN A 226 -9.48 13.85 12.94
C ASN A 226 -8.66 14.61 14.00
N ASP A 227 -8.77 14.24 15.28
CA ASP A 227 -7.99 14.86 16.36
C ASP A 227 -6.49 14.58 16.18
N VAL A 228 -6.14 13.34 15.84
CA VAL A 228 -4.76 12.95 15.53
C VAL A 228 -4.23 13.72 14.33
N MET A 229 -5.05 13.90 13.28
CA MET A 229 -4.65 14.65 12.10
C MET A 229 -4.47 16.15 12.36
N ASN A 230 -5.35 16.75 13.14
CA ASN A 230 -5.22 18.14 13.57
C ASN A 230 -3.93 18.35 14.37
N TYR A 231 -3.62 17.44 15.28
CA TYR A 231 -2.36 17.45 16.01
C TYR A 231 -1.15 17.32 15.07
N ASN A 232 -1.18 16.34 14.15
CA ASN A 232 -0.11 16.12 13.19
C ASN A 232 0.18 17.34 12.31
N ILE A 233 -0.84 17.96 11.72
CA ILE A 233 -0.67 19.12 10.83
C ILE A 233 -0.04 20.31 11.57
N SER A 234 -0.28 20.43 12.88
CA SER A 234 0.35 21.45 13.73
C SER A 234 1.79 21.14 14.15
N SER A 235 2.26 19.90 13.96
CA SER A 235 3.56 19.43 14.41
C SER A 235 4.62 19.50 13.32
N GLN A 236 5.75 20.13 13.62
CA GLN A 236 6.89 20.16 12.69
C GLN A 236 7.49 18.77 12.43
N ILE A 237 7.51 17.91 13.45
CA ILE A 237 8.02 16.53 13.32
C ILE A 237 7.25 15.75 12.25
N TYR A 238 5.94 15.94 12.22
CA TYR A 238 5.08 15.25 11.27
C TYR A 238 5.42 15.64 9.82
N TRP A 239 5.67 16.92 9.57
CA TRP A 239 6.07 17.40 8.25
C TRP A 239 7.43 16.87 7.80
N ASP A 240 8.35 16.54 8.72
CA ASP A 240 9.59 15.85 8.36
C ASP A 240 9.29 14.44 7.79
N TYR A 241 8.35 13.71 8.42
CA TYR A 241 7.91 12.40 7.93
C TYR A 241 7.21 12.48 6.58
N ILE A 242 6.31 13.45 6.40
CA ILE A 242 5.63 13.66 5.12
C ILE A 242 6.63 14.06 4.04
N ALA A 243 7.62 14.91 4.35
CA ALA A 243 8.63 15.33 3.39
C ALA A 243 9.46 14.14 2.86
N ILE A 244 9.97 13.29 3.75
CA ILE A 244 10.72 12.10 3.31
C ILE A 244 9.82 11.11 2.57
N TYR A 245 8.59 10.92 3.01
CA TYR A 245 7.62 10.03 2.38
C TYR A 245 7.27 10.47 0.96
N LEU A 246 6.91 11.73 0.74
CA LEU A 246 6.59 12.25 -0.58
C LEU A 246 7.82 12.25 -1.50
N TRP A 247 9.01 12.51 -0.95
CA TRP A 247 10.25 12.36 -1.71
C TRP A 247 10.46 10.90 -2.14
N ILE A 248 10.21 9.93 -1.27
CA ILE A 248 10.28 8.51 -1.60
C ILE A 248 9.26 8.15 -2.68
N ILE A 249 7.99 8.58 -2.55
CA ILE A 249 6.97 8.35 -3.58
C ILE A 249 7.45 8.88 -4.94
N ASN A 250 7.90 10.13 -4.98
CA ASN A 250 8.31 10.78 -6.22
C ASN A 250 9.48 10.08 -6.93
N ASN A 251 10.38 9.45 -6.16
CA ASN A 251 11.62 8.89 -6.68
C ASN A 251 11.58 7.37 -6.91
N TYR A 252 10.81 6.63 -6.12
CA TYR A 252 10.80 5.16 -6.13
C TYR A 252 9.48 4.57 -6.61
N PHE A 253 8.44 5.39 -6.78
CA PHE A 253 7.13 4.90 -7.18
C PHE A 253 6.61 5.60 -8.44
N LEU A 254 5.66 4.92 -9.10
CA LEU A 254 4.79 5.48 -10.12
C LEU A 254 3.36 5.39 -9.62
N ILE A 255 2.67 6.53 -9.61
CA ILE A 255 1.31 6.60 -9.08
C ILE A 255 0.29 6.66 -10.22
N GLY A 256 -0.82 5.95 -10.04
CA GLY A 256 -1.97 6.01 -10.94
C GLY A 256 -1.70 5.36 -12.29
N ARG A 257 -2.69 5.29 -13.18
CA ARG A 257 -2.49 4.72 -14.52
C ARG A 257 -1.94 5.77 -15.50
N PRO A 258 -1.33 5.36 -16.64
CA PRO A 258 -0.78 6.27 -17.64
C PRO A 258 -1.80 7.25 -18.28
N ASN A 259 -3.09 6.90 -18.33
CA ASN A 259 -4.13 7.64 -19.08
C ASN A 259 -5.55 7.56 -18.46
N TYR A 260 -5.69 7.72 -17.14
CA TYR A 260 -6.91 7.25 -16.48
C TYR A 260 -7.73 8.27 -15.69
N ASN A 261 -9.03 8.27 -15.99
CA ASN A 261 -10.08 9.01 -15.31
C ASN A 261 -11.10 8.13 -14.53
N GLY A 262 -10.90 6.82 -14.28
CA GLY A 262 -11.87 6.14 -13.38
C GLY A 262 -11.88 4.61 -13.21
N ARG A 263 -11.86 4.18 -11.94
CA ARG A 263 -12.32 2.89 -11.32
C ARG A 263 -11.44 1.63 -11.32
N VAL A 264 -10.53 1.48 -10.33
CA VAL A 264 -10.25 0.13 -9.83
C VAL A 264 -11.50 -0.26 -9.06
N SER A 265 -12.40 -1.02 -9.69
CA SER A 265 -13.59 -1.50 -9.01
C SER A 265 -13.17 -2.52 -7.95
N LEU A 266 -13.01 -2.03 -6.72
CA LEU A 266 -12.85 -2.87 -5.54
C LEU A 266 -14.22 -3.44 -5.20
N VAL A 267 -14.62 -4.47 -5.95
CA VAL A 267 -15.89 -5.17 -5.72
C VAL A 267 -15.73 -6.04 -4.48
N ARG A 268 -16.36 -5.63 -3.37
CA ARG A 268 -16.26 -6.33 -2.08
C ARG A 268 -17.53 -7.11 -1.71
N ARG A 269 -18.63 -6.94 -2.44
CA ARG A 269 -19.88 -7.67 -2.18
C ARG A 269 -20.59 -8.07 -3.47
N GLU A 270 -21.04 -9.33 -3.49
CA GLU A 270 -22.11 -9.77 -4.38
C GLU A 270 -23.41 -9.16 -3.85
N LYS A 271 -24.14 -8.41 -4.69
CA LYS A 271 -25.52 -8.02 -4.38
C LYS A 271 -26.43 -8.82 -5.29
N GLU A 272 -27.35 -9.59 -4.74
CA GLU A 272 -28.44 -10.15 -5.55
C GLU A 272 -29.28 -8.99 -6.09
N THR A 273 -29.46 -8.98 -7.40
CA THR A 273 -30.32 -8.05 -8.13
C THR A 273 -31.42 -8.85 -8.83
N GLU A 274 -32.51 -8.19 -9.22
CA GLU A 274 -33.63 -8.82 -9.94
C GLU A 274 -33.20 -9.50 -11.26
N ASN A 275 -32.04 -9.12 -11.81
CA ASN A 275 -31.47 -9.67 -13.05
C ASN A 275 -30.28 -10.63 -12.81
N GLY A 276 -30.06 -11.10 -11.57
CA GLY A 276 -28.95 -11.97 -11.19
C GLY A 276 -27.99 -11.32 -10.18
N VAL A 277 -26.75 -11.78 -10.10
CA VAL A 277 -25.77 -11.20 -9.14
C VAL A 277 -25.10 -9.97 -9.73
N GLY A 278 -25.39 -8.80 -9.14
CA GLY A 278 -24.69 -7.55 -9.39
C GLY A 278 -23.40 -7.45 -8.57
N LEU A 279 -22.39 -6.81 -9.14
CA LEU A 279 -21.12 -6.51 -8.48
C LEU A 279 -21.18 -5.08 -7.94
N GLU A 280 -21.15 -4.89 -6.61
CA GLU A 280 -21.05 -3.56 -6.00
C GLU A 280 -19.58 -3.26 -5.68
N GLY A 281 -19.00 -2.31 -6.42
CA GLY A 281 -17.64 -1.80 -6.22
C GLY A 281 -17.67 -0.46 -5.50
N VAL A 282 -16.75 -0.27 -4.56
CA VAL A 282 -16.46 1.07 -4.04
C VAL A 282 -15.32 1.64 -4.87
N ASP A 283 -15.56 2.77 -5.53
CA ASP A 283 -14.48 3.57 -6.09
C ASP A 283 -13.76 4.26 -4.95
N TYR A 284 -12.51 3.87 -4.73
CA TYR A 284 -11.65 4.60 -3.79
C TYR A 284 -10.84 5.71 -4.48
N CYS A 285 -11.05 5.92 -5.79
CA CYS A 285 -10.36 6.95 -6.55
C CYS A 285 -11.11 8.28 -6.42
N PHE A 286 -10.63 9.14 -5.52
CA PHE A 286 -11.06 10.53 -5.45
C PHE A 286 -9.98 11.41 -6.08
N ASN A 287 -10.25 11.94 -7.27
CA ASN A 287 -9.38 12.96 -7.85
C ASN A 287 -9.43 14.20 -6.94
N ALA A 288 -8.26 14.69 -6.55
CA ALA A 288 -8.13 15.92 -5.79
C ALA A 288 -8.77 17.11 -6.53
N ILE A 289 -9.27 18.09 -5.79
CA ILE A 289 -9.75 19.36 -6.34
C ILE A 289 -8.47 20.14 -6.67
N ASN A 290 -8.11 20.25 -7.95
CA ASN A 290 -6.85 20.85 -8.42
C ASN A 290 -5.56 20.33 -7.73
N PRO A 291 -4.73 19.50 -8.40
CA PRO A 291 -3.52 18.94 -7.79
C PRO A 291 -2.46 19.96 -7.36
N THR A 292 -2.59 21.25 -7.70
CA THR A 292 -1.61 22.30 -7.36
C THR A 292 -1.87 23.01 -6.03
N ASP A 293 -3.05 22.86 -5.42
CA ASP A 293 -3.43 23.54 -4.17
C ASP A 293 -3.18 22.62 -2.96
N PHE A 294 -1.95 22.61 -2.40
CA PHE A 294 -1.52 21.60 -1.42
C PHE A 294 -2.31 21.65 -0.10
N ILE A 295 -2.14 22.71 0.70
CA ILE A 295 -2.58 22.76 2.09
C ILE A 295 -4.10 22.80 2.21
N ASP A 296 -4.78 23.45 1.25
CA ASP A 296 -6.23 23.53 1.23
C ASP A 296 -6.85 22.17 0.90
N ASN A 297 -6.30 21.44 -0.10
CA ASN A 297 -6.68 20.05 -0.32
C ASN A 297 -6.39 19.19 0.90
N TYR A 298 -5.22 19.38 1.51
CA TYR A 298 -4.80 18.63 2.68
C TYR A 298 -5.79 18.81 3.84
N ARG A 299 -6.09 20.06 4.22
CA ARG A 299 -7.01 20.42 5.31
C ARG A 299 -8.44 20.04 5.02
N PHE A 300 -8.99 20.46 3.88
CA PHE A 300 -10.38 20.16 3.51
C PHE A 300 -10.66 18.66 3.56
N ARG A 301 -9.71 17.83 3.11
CA ARG A 301 -9.89 16.37 3.08
C ARG A 301 -9.63 15.72 4.43
N CYS A 302 -8.71 16.27 5.24
CA CYS A 302 -8.59 15.89 6.64
C CYS A 302 -9.89 16.14 7.41
N ASP A 303 -10.51 17.30 7.20
CA ASP A 303 -11.71 17.70 7.93
C ASP A 303 -12.95 16.89 7.54
N VAL A 304 -13.10 16.54 6.26
CA VAL A 304 -14.30 15.84 5.76
C VAL A 304 -14.17 14.31 5.85
N LEU A 305 -12.99 13.75 5.57
CA LEU A 305 -12.82 12.29 5.41
C LEU A 305 -11.74 11.69 6.33
N GLY A 306 -10.92 12.52 7.00
CA GLY A 306 -9.78 12.07 7.80
C GLY A 306 -8.67 11.38 6.98
N MET A 307 -8.75 11.40 5.65
CA MET A 307 -7.84 10.74 4.69
C MET A 307 -7.81 11.50 3.36
N LEU A 308 -6.63 11.60 2.75
CA LEU A 308 -6.44 12.13 1.40
C LEU A 308 -5.76 11.09 0.51
N TYR A 309 -6.55 10.35 -0.27
CA TYR A 309 -6.00 9.45 -1.30
C TYR A 309 -5.65 10.21 -2.58
N CYS A 310 -4.43 10.02 -3.06
CA CYS A 310 -3.89 10.57 -4.29
C CYS A 310 -3.68 9.42 -5.29
N SER A 311 -4.40 9.46 -6.41
CA SER A 311 -4.36 8.45 -7.47
C SER A 311 -3.63 8.92 -8.73
N THR A 312 -2.93 10.06 -8.69
CA THR A 312 -2.19 10.61 -9.84
C THR A 312 -0.76 10.98 -9.45
N GLN A 313 0.15 10.83 -10.42
CA GLN A 313 1.55 11.23 -10.29
C GLN A 313 1.72 12.76 -10.25
N GLU A 314 0.76 13.49 -10.81
CA GLU A 314 0.77 14.96 -10.94
C GLU A 314 0.97 15.66 -9.60
N TRP A 315 0.47 15.09 -8.50
CA TRP A 315 0.58 15.66 -7.16
C TRP A 315 2.04 15.76 -6.72
N THR A 316 2.78 14.65 -6.78
CA THR A 316 4.21 14.65 -6.42
C THR A 316 5.04 15.41 -7.44
N ASP A 317 4.71 15.28 -8.73
CA ASP A 317 5.42 16.01 -9.77
C ASP A 317 5.27 17.53 -9.60
N ALA A 318 4.08 18.03 -9.26
CA ALA A 318 3.84 19.45 -9.03
C ALA A 318 4.61 19.97 -7.81
N ILE A 319 4.65 19.21 -6.71
CA ILE A 319 5.47 19.52 -5.52
C ILE A 319 6.94 19.64 -5.93
N PHE A 320 7.52 18.60 -6.53
CA PHE A 320 8.97 18.53 -6.78
C PHE A 320 9.44 19.32 -8.00
N SER A 321 8.54 19.73 -8.90
CA SER A 321 8.83 20.68 -9.99
C SER A 321 8.63 22.14 -9.61
N GLY A 322 8.12 22.43 -8.41
CA GLY A 322 7.81 23.79 -7.98
C GLY A 322 6.62 24.41 -8.72
N ARG A 323 5.73 23.59 -9.29
CA ARG A 323 4.51 24.02 -9.98
C ARG A 323 3.29 24.16 -9.06
N MET A 324 3.44 23.95 -7.76
CA MET A 324 2.37 24.16 -6.79
C MET A 324 1.99 25.66 -6.76
N SER A 325 0.69 25.95 -6.85
CA SER A 325 0.14 27.30 -6.65
C SER A 325 0.25 27.72 -5.18
N ASP A 326 0.16 26.76 -4.27
CA ASP A 326 0.29 26.98 -2.83
C ASP A 326 1.77 27.02 -2.39
N PRO A 327 2.27 28.15 -1.85
CA PRO A 327 3.64 28.27 -1.35
C PRO A 327 3.93 27.38 -0.13
N SER A 328 2.90 26.91 0.59
CA SER A 328 3.06 26.05 1.77
C SER A 328 3.71 24.71 1.42
N ALA A 329 3.51 24.20 0.20
CA ALA A 329 4.18 22.97 -0.26
C ALA A 329 5.70 23.11 -0.20
N ARG A 330 6.24 24.30 -0.52
CA ARG A 330 7.69 24.53 -0.45
C ARG A 330 8.20 24.45 0.98
N THR A 331 7.58 25.20 1.89
CA THR A 331 8.05 25.33 3.27
C THR A 331 7.79 24.08 4.11
N LEU A 332 6.69 23.37 3.84
CA LEU A 332 6.31 22.15 4.57
C LEU A 332 6.95 20.89 4.00
N ILE A 333 7.27 20.87 2.71
CA ILE A 333 7.84 19.68 2.04
C ILE A 333 9.26 19.96 1.54
N LEU A 334 9.40 20.78 0.49
CA LEU A 334 10.66 20.89 -0.26
C LEU A 334 11.84 21.33 0.61
N ASP A 335 11.65 22.36 1.43
CA ASP A 335 12.71 22.91 2.28
C ASP A 335 13.13 21.93 3.39
N ARG A 336 12.34 20.88 3.66
CA ARG A 336 12.59 19.87 4.69
C ARG A 336 13.22 18.58 4.16
N VAL A 337 13.12 18.31 2.86
CA VAL A 337 13.52 17.03 2.27
C VAL A 337 14.97 16.67 2.60
N GLU A 338 15.91 17.61 2.43
CA GLU A 338 17.32 17.28 2.64
C GLU A 338 17.61 16.99 4.11
N ALA A 339 17.11 17.82 5.02
CA ALA A 339 17.25 17.58 6.46
C ALA A 339 16.63 16.25 6.89
N ALA A 340 15.48 15.86 6.30
CA ALA A 340 14.83 14.59 6.56
C ALA A 340 15.62 13.39 6.00
N ARG A 341 16.26 13.55 4.83
CA ARG A 341 17.10 12.51 4.19
C ARG A 341 18.39 12.27 4.95
N THR A 342 19.04 13.34 5.41
CA THR A 342 20.31 13.28 6.16
C THR A 342 20.09 13.27 7.67
N PHE A 343 18.87 12.98 8.10
CA PHE A 343 18.49 12.99 9.50
C PHE A 343 19.41 12.10 10.34
N SER A 344 19.91 12.69 11.43
CA SER A 344 20.66 11.98 12.45
C SER A 344 20.03 12.28 13.82
N PRO A 345 19.79 11.27 14.66
CA PRO A 345 19.18 11.48 15.97
C PRO A 345 20.10 12.33 16.86
N SER A 346 19.53 13.36 17.48
CA SER A 346 20.18 14.17 18.53
C SER A 346 19.39 14.09 19.85
N PRO A 347 19.99 14.43 21.00
CA PRO A 347 19.25 14.52 22.27
C PRO A 347 18.03 15.45 22.20
N GLU A 348 18.18 16.60 21.55
CA GLU A 348 17.10 17.59 21.37
C GLU A 348 15.97 17.01 20.51
N ARG A 349 16.33 16.29 19.43
CA ARG A 349 15.35 15.61 18.58
C ARG A 349 14.58 14.54 19.35
N ARG A 350 15.28 13.73 20.15
CA ARG A 350 14.63 12.68 20.96
C ARG A 350 13.63 13.29 21.94
N GLU A 351 13.95 14.43 22.54
CA GLU A 351 13.02 15.13 23.43
C GLU A 351 11.83 15.71 22.66
N LEU A 352 12.05 16.32 21.50
CA LEU A 352 10.97 16.79 20.64
C LEU A 352 10.04 15.63 20.21
N PHE A 353 10.63 14.48 19.86
CA PHE A 353 9.91 13.27 19.49
C PHE A 353 9.08 12.71 20.65
N ARG A 354 9.63 12.68 21.88
CA ARG A 354 8.85 12.29 23.08
C ARG A 354 7.62 13.16 23.26
N ARG A 355 7.76 14.49 23.16
CA ARG A 355 6.62 15.42 23.27
C ARG A 355 5.60 15.20 22.16
N TYR A 356 6.09 14.97 20.94
CA TYR A 356 5.23 14.64 19.80
C TYR A 356 4.44 13.35 20.05
N ARG A 357 5.09 12.29 20.52
CA ARG A 357 4.44 11.02 20.87
C ARG A 357 3.42 11.17 21.99
N THR A 358 3.71 11.95 23.03
CA THR A 358 2.76 12.25 24.11
C THR A 358 1.52 12.99 23.59
N GLY A 359 1.71 13.98 22.72
CA GLY A 359 0.56 14.70 22.13
C GLY A 359 -0.27 13.82 21.18
N LEU A 360 0.36 12.88 20.46
CA LEU A 360 -0.36 11.87 19.68
C LEU A 360 -1.24 10.97 20.57
N LEU A 361 -0.72 10.54 21.72
CA LEU A 361 -1.48 9.75 22.69
C LEU A 361 -2.70 10.50 23.21
N ALA A 362 -2.54 11.78 23.54
CA ALA A 362 -3.62 12.67 23.95
C ALA A 362 -4.68 12.84 22.85
N ALA A 363 -4.23 13.12 21.62
CA ALA A 363 -5.11 13.27 20.46
C ALA A 363 -5.89 11.98 20.15
N ALA A 364 -5.24 10.82 20.30
CA ALA A 364 -5.89 9.51 20.16
C ALA A 364 -6.81 9.15 21.34
N GLY A 365 -6.77 9.89 22.46
CA GLY A 365 -7.54 9.59 23.66
C GLY A 365 -7.03 8.39 24.45
N LEU A 366 -5.74 8.08 24.34
CA LEU A 366 -5.12 6.87 24.91
C LEU A 366 -4.35 7.13 26.22
N GLU A 367 -4.33 8.37 26.72
CA GLU A 367 -3.62 8.75 27.97
C GLU A 367 -4.03 7.86 29.14
N LYS A 368 -5.34 7.75 29.40
CA LYS A 368 -5.89 6.94 30.49
C LYS A 368 -5.63 5.44 30.31
N THR A 369 -5.68 4.95 29.08
CA THR A 369 -5.50 3.52 28.75
C THR A 369 -4.06 3.07 29.01
N LEU A 370 -3.09 3.97 28.82
CA LEU A 370 -1.66 3.68 28.96
C LEU A 370 -1.05 4.17 30.28
N GLY A 371 -1.87 4.72 31.20
CA GLY A 371 -1.42 5.15 32.52
C GLY A 371 -0.59 6.45 32.52
N PHE A 372 -0.84 7.34 31.56
CA PHE A 372 -0.23 8.67 31.49
C PHE A 372 -1.15 9.76 32.07
#